data_AF-A0A920FIR8-F1
#
_entry.id   AF-A0A920FIR8-F1
#
_cell.length_a   1.000
_cell.length_b   1.000
_cell.length_c   1.000
_cell.angle_alpha   90.00
_cell.angle_beta   90.00
_cell.angle_gamma   90.00
#
_symmetry.space_group_name_H-M   'P 1'
#
loop_
_entity.id
_entity.type
_entity.pdbx_description
1 polymer ?
#
loop_
_entity_poly.entity_id
_entity_poly.type
_entity_poly.pdbx_seq_one_letter_code
_entity_poly.pdbx_strand_id
1 'polypeptide(L)'
;MSLLEEYSSKYMFKWHNIPYMKLSGLEPLIFTPDTNFVNVGERTNVTGSKKFLRLIKEENFEEAINIAREQVEGGAQIIDINMDEGMLDGEKAMVRFLHLIAAEPDISRVPVMIDSSKWSIIEAGLKCIQEKVLLTPFP
;
A
#
# COMPACT_ATOMS: atom_id res chain seq x y z
N MET A 1 -14.00 13.38 -34.10
CA MET A 1 -13.83 14.84 -33.96
C MET A 1 -14.75 15.30 -32.84
N SER A 2 -14.22 15.97 -31.82
CA SER A 2 -15.04 16.59 -30.78
C SER A 2 -15.92 17.68 -31.41
N LEU A 3 -17.19 17.78 -31.00
CA LEU A 3 -18.19 18.71 -31.53
C LEU A 3 -18.04 20.15 -31.03
N LEU A 4 -16.97 20.45 -30.29
CA LEU A 4 -16.68 21.77 -29.74
C LEU A 4 -15.35 22.26 -30.34
N GLU A 5 -15.41 23.29 -31.19
CA GLU A 5 -14.22 23.90 -31.83
C GLU A 5 -13.19 24.41 -30.81
N GLU A 6 -13.60 24.63 -29.56
CA GLU A 6 -12.74 25.06 -28.45
C GLU A 6 -12.12 23.92 -27.63
N TYR A 7 -12.42 22.65 -27.95
CA TYR A 7 -11.86 21.52 -27.21
C TYR A 7 -10.41 21.28 -27.61
N SER A 8 -9.50 22.04 -26.99
CA SER A 8 -8.09 21.70 -26.96
C SER A 8 -7.94 20.33 -26.28
N SER A 9 -7.39 19.36 -26.99
CA SER A 9 -7.08 18.02 -26.48
C SER A 9 -6.05 18.00 -25.34
N LYS A 10 -5.58 19.17 -24.88
CA LYS A 10 -4.85 19.31 -23.62
C LYS A 10 -5.82 19.48 -22.46
N TYR A 11 -6.03 18.41 -21.71
CA TYR A 11 -6.60 18.51 -20.37
C TYR A 11 -5.66 19.37 -19.51
N MET A 12 -6.06 20.61 -19.23
CA MET A 12 -5.36 21.50 -18.31
C MET A 12 -5.84 21.15 -16.90
N PHE A 13 -4.98 20.52 -16.08
CA PHE A 13 -5.29 20.29 -14.67
C PHE A 13 -5.61 21.64 -14.01
N LYS A 14 -6.80 21.76 -13.39
CA LYS A 14 -7.25 22.99 -12.69
C LYS A 14 -6.25 23.49 -11.63
N TRP A 15 -5.36 22.61 -11.16
CA TRP A 15 -4.43 22.85 -10.08
C TRP A 15 -2.98 22.82 -10.58
N HIS A 16 -2.47 23.97 -10.99
CA HIS A 16 -1.14 24.09 -11.62
C HIS A 16 0.02 24.11 -10.59
N ASN A 17 -0.29 24.21 -9.30
CA ASN A 17 0.68 24.34 -8.19
C ASN A 17 0.44 23.32 -7.06
N ILE A 18 -0.05 22.10 -7.36
CA ILE A 18 -0.09 21.05 -6.33
C ILE A 18 1.33 20.50 -6.16
N PRO A 19 1.86 20.42 -4.92
CA PRO A 19 3.13 19.74 -4.69
C PRO A 19 3.02 18.27 -5.13
N TYR A 20 4.09 17.75 -5.71
CA TYR A 20 4.16 16.34 -6.09
C TYR A 20 3.77 15.41 -4.95
N MET A 21 3.07 14.32 -5.29
CA MET A 21 2.79 13.28 -4.31
C MET A 21 4.12 12.71 -3.83
N LYS A 22 4.30 12.69 -2.52
CA LYS A 22 5.45 12.11 -1.84
C LYS A 22 4.92 11.07 -0.89
N LEU A 23 5.43 9.85 -1.01
CA LEU A 23 5.27 8.76 -0.05
C LEU A 23 6.66 8.45 0.51
N SER A 24 6.72 7.65 1.56
CA SER A 24 8.00 7.20 2.10
C SER A 24 7.85 5.85 2.76
N GLY A 25 8.79 4.95 2.49
CA GLY A 25 9.21 3.97 3.49
C GLY A 25 10.35 4.61 4.31
N LEU A 26 11.43 3.87 4.51
CA LEU A 26 12.74 4.43 4.84
C LEU A 26 13.31 5.28 3.70
N GLU A 27 12.95 4.97 2.45
CA GLU A 27 13.32 5.74 1.27
C GLU A 27 12.12 6.55 0.73
N PRO A 28 12.34 7.78 0.24
CA PRO A 28 11.28 8.59 -0.32
C PRO A 28 10.86 8.09 -1.71
N LEU A 29 9.55 7.98 -1.93
CA LEU A 29 8.95 7.74 -3.25
C LEU A 29 8.23 9.01 -3.71
N ILE A 30 8.78 9.70 -4.71
CA ILE A 30 8.26 10.99 -5.21
C ILE A 30 7.69 10.79 -6.61
N PHE A 31 6.42 11.14 -6.78
CA PHE A 31 5.70 11.04 -8.04
C PHE A 31 5.85 12.35 -8.82
N THR A 32 6.71 12.33 -9.82
CA THR A 32 6.95 13.43 -10.77
C THR A 32 6.25 13.16 -12.11
N PRO A 33 6.14 14.17 -13.00
CA PRO A 33 5.61 13.97 -14.35
C PRO A 33 6.39 12.94 -15.20
N ASP A 34 7.66 12.69 -14.85
CA ASP A 34 8.53 11.70 -15.50
C ASP A 34 8.44 10.31 -14.84
N THR A 35 7.68 10.19 -13.75
CA THR A 35 7.45 8.91 -13.08
C THR A 35 6.57 8.04 -13.96
N ASN A 36 7.08 6.87 -14.33
CA ASN A 36 6.33 5.88 -15.09
C ASN A 36 5.27 5.19 -14.20
N PHE A 37 4.83 4.01 -14.61
CA PHE A 37 3.92 3.19 -13.82
C PHE A 37 4.55 2.82 -12.47
N VAL A 38 3.77 2.93 -11.39
CA VAL A 38 4.18 2.55 -10.03
C VAL A 38 3.48 1.26 -9.67
N ASN A 39 4.26 0.19 -9.46
CA ASN A 39 3.71 -1.12 -9.14
C ASN A 39 3.35 -1.22 -7.64
N VAL A 40 2.13 -1.64 -7.35
CA VAL A 40 1.65 -1.95 -5.99
C VAL A 40 1.57 -3.47 -5.85
N GLY A 41 2.26 -4.04 -4.86
CA GLY A 41 2.24 -5.47 -4.58
C GLY A 41 1.00 -5.89 -3.80
N GLU A 42 0.12 -6.69 -4.40
CA GLU A 42 -1.21 -7.09 -3.89
C GLU A 42 -1.24 -8.43 -3.12
N ARG A 43 -0.14 -9.18 -3.06
CA ARG A 43 -0.15 -10.58 -2.58
C ARG A 43 -0.26 -10.71 -1.06
N THR A 44 -0.05 -9.61 -0.35
CA THR A 44 -0.18 -9.42 1.11
C THR A 44 -1.62 -9.06 1.51
N ASN A 45 -2.59 -9.74 0.89
CA ASN A 45 -4.02 -9.51 1.06
C ASN A 45 -4.73 -10.79 1.50
N VAL A 46 -5.30 -10.81 2.71
CA VAL A 46 -5.96 -12.01 3.26
C VAL A 46 -7.25 -12.38 2.52
N THR A 47 -7.93 -11.40 1.91
CA THR A 47 -9.13 -11.65 1.09
C THR A 47 -8.74 -12.22 -0.28
N GLY A 48 -7.69 -11.69 -0.91
CA GLY A 48 -7.25 -12.03 -2.26
C GLY A 48 -6.32 -13.25 -2.37
N SER A 49 -5.60 -13.59 -1.30
CA SER A 49 -4.56 -14.63 -1.32
C SER A 49 -4.81 -15.74 -0.30
N LYS A 50 -5.22 -16.92 -0.78
CA LYS A 50 -5.40 -18.12 0.06
C LYS A 50 -4.11 -18.52 0.79
N LYS A 51 -2.94 -18.33 0.16
CA LYS A 51 -1.64 -18.60 0.78
C LYS A 51 -1.44 -17.65 1.96
N PHE A 52 -1.61 -16.35 1.75
CA PHE A 52 -1.39 -15.34 2.78
C PHE A 52 -2.39 -15.50 3.94
N LEU A 53 -3.68 -15.69 3.64
CA LEU A 53 -4.71 -15.97 4.64
C LEU A 53 -4.33 -17.13 5.57
N ARG A 54 -3.85 -18.25 4.99
CA ARG A 54 -3.42 -19.42 5.76
C ARG A 54 -2.25 -19.06 6.68
N LEU A 55 -1.24 -18.36 6.16
CA LEU A 55 -0.05 -18.00 6.92
C LEU A 55 -0.38 -17.08 8.11
N ILE A 56 -1.26 -16.09 7.90
CA ILE A 56 -1.70 -15.20 8.98
C ILE A 56 -2.52 -15.97 10.03
N LYS A 57 -3.43 -16.87 9.60
CA LYS A 57 -4.23 -17.71 10.52
C LYS A 57 -3.38 -18.70 11.32
N GLU A 58 -2.34 -19.26 10.72
CA GLU A 58 -1.42 -20.21 11.36
C GLU A 58 -0.27 -19.51 12.13
N GLU A 59 -0.29 -18.19 12.21
CA GLU A 59 0.79 -17.36 12.77
C GLU A 59 2.18 -17.62 12.17
N ASN A 60 2.23 -18.10 10.93
CA ASN A 60 3.47 -18.32 10.19
C ASN A 60 3.93 -17.02 9.52
N PHE A 61 4.37 -16.09 10.36
CA PHE A 61 4.74 -14.74 9.93
C PHE A 61 6.05 -14.69 9.13
N GLU A 62 6.98 -15.61 9.36
CA GLU A 62 8.25 -15.67 8.62
C GLU A 62 8.00 -15.84 7.10
N GLU A 63 7.13 -16.78 6.75
CA GLU A 63 6.75 -17.00 5.35
C GLU A 63 5.84 -15.88 4.81
N ALA A 64 5.05 -15.24 5.67
CA ALA A 64 4.24 -14.08 5.27
C ALA A 64 5.11 -12.86 4.93
N ILE A 65 6.18 -12.64 5.70
CA ILE A 65 7.20 -11.61 5.43
C ILE A 65 7.93 -11.92 4.11
N ASN A 66 8.26 -13.19 3.85
CA ASN A 66 8.87 -13.59 2.58
C ASN A 66 8.01 -13.19 1.37
N ILE A 67 6.68 -13.35 1.44
CA ILE A 67 5.77 -12.89 0.37
C ILE A 67 5.90 -11.37 0.13
N ALA A 68 6.00 -10.58 1.21
CA ALA A 68 6.21 -9.13 1.07
C ALA A 68 7.57 -8.82 0.44
N ARG A 69 8.65 -9.48 0.91
CA ARG A 69 10.00 -9.31 0.37
C ARG A 69 10.10 -9.65 -1.11
N GLU A 70 9.55 -10.80 -1.53
CA GLU A 70 9.51 -11.24 -2.93
C GLU A 70 8.83 -10.21 -3.84
N GLN A 71 7.80 -9.51 -3.36
CA GLN A 71 7.14 -8.46 -4.14
C GLN A 71 8.04 -7.25 -4.33
N VAL A 72 8.72 -6.80 -3.28
CA VAL A 72 9.66 -5.68 -3.35
C VAL A 72 10.86 -6.01 -4.25
N GLU A 73 11.42 -7.22 -4.12
CA GLU A 73 12.48 -7.74 -5.01
C GLU A 73 11.99 -7.88 -6.46
N GLY A 74 10.72 -8.24 -6.64
CA GLY A 74 10.04 -8.30 -7.94
C GLY A 74 9.70 -6.94 -8.56
N GLY A 75 10.05 -5.83 -7.90
CA GLY A 75 9.87 -4.47 -8.42
C GLY A 75 8.59 -3.76 -7.97
N ALA A 76 7.90 -4.25 -6.95
CA ALA A 76 6.86 -3.48 -6.28
C ALA A 76 7.49 -2.27 -5.58
N GLN A 77 6.90 -1.10 -5.81
CA GLN A 77 7.33 0.18 -5.23
C GLN A 77 6.46 0.59 -4.05
N ILE A 78 5.32 -0.07 -3.87
CA ILE A 78 4.42 0.05 -2.73
C ILE A 78 3.95 -1.37 -2.38
N ILE A 79 3.78 -1.68 -1.10
CA ILE A 79 3.19 -2.94 -0.65
C ILE A 79 1.78 -2.71 -0.10
N ASP A 80 0.79 -3.36 -0.68
CA ASP A 80 -0.59 -3.35 -0.24
C ASP A 80 -0.82 -4.38 0.87
N ILE A 81 -1.39 -3.97 2.00
CA ILE A 81 -1.61 -4.85 3.15
C ILE A 81 -3.09 -4.81 3.50
N ASN A 82 -3.73 -5.95 3.37
CA ASN A 82 -5.13 -6.14 3.73
C ASN A 82 -5.27 -7.29 4.73
N MET A 83 -5.91 -6.99 5.88
CA MET A 83 -6.18 -7.91 6.98
C MET A 83 -7.68 -8.08 7.26
N ASP A 84 -8.54 -7.72 6.30
CA ASP A 84 -9.99 -7.87 6.40
C ASP A 84 -10.39 -9.32 6.16
N GLU A 85 -10.67 -10.04 7.25
CA GLU A 85 -11.21 -11.39 7.20
C GLU A 85 -12.11 -11.63 8.40
N GLY A 86 -13.29 -12.23 8.19
CA GLY A 86 -14.32 -12.37 9.24
C GLY A 86 -13.89 -13.19 10.47
N MET A 87 -12.86 -14.03 10.33
CA MET A 87 -12.31 -14.86 11.40
C MET A 87 -11.06 -14.27 12.07
N LEU A 88 -10.56 -13.11 11.62
CA LEU A 88 -9.36 -12.47 12.16
C LEU A 88 -9.69 -11.23 12.99
N ASP A 89 -8.91 -11.01 14.04
CA ASP A 89 -8.81 -9.71 14.69
C ASP A 89 -7.96 -8.79 13.79
N GLY A 90 -8.61 -8.14 12.83
CA GLY A 90 -7.95 -7.37 11.78
C GLY A 90 -7.08 -6.21 12.31
N GLU A 91 -7.47 -5.56 13.42
CA GLU A 91 -6.67 -4.50 14.02
C GLU A 91 -5.35 -5.05 14.57
N LYS A 92 -5.40 -6.15 15.34
CA LYS A 92 -4.20 -6.80 15.87
C LYS A 92 -3.32 -7.38 14.76
N ALA A 93 -3.94 -8.02 13.76
CA ALA A 93 -3.23 -8.60 12.63
C ALA A 93 -2.48 -7.53 11.81
N MET A 94 -3.15 -6.40 11.53
CA MET A 94 -2.56 -5.26 10.82
C MET A 94 -1.36 -4.71 11.60
N VAL A 95 -1.56 -4.36 12.88
CA VAL A 95 -0.50 -3.81 13.72
C VAL A 95 0.68 -4.77 13.85
N ARG A 96 0.43 -6.06 14.08
CA ARG A 96 1.48 -7.07 14.20
C ARG A 96 2.28 -7.20 12.91
N PHE A 97 1.61 -7.29 11.77
CA PHE A 97 2.29 -7.44 10.48
C PHE A 97 3.09 -6.20 10.10
N LEU A 98 2.54 -5.00 10.32
CA LEU A 98 3.24 -3.73 10.10
C LEU A 98 4.53 -3.62 10.93
N HIS A 99 4.50 -3.99 12.21
CA HIS A 99 5.71 -3.99 13.05
C HIS A 99 6.76 -4.99 12.55
N LEU A 100 6.33 -6.14 12.05
CA LEU A 100 7.24 -7.17 11.54
C LEU A 100 7.94 -6.71 10.26
N ILE A 101 7.21 -6.16 9.29
CA ILE A 101 7.83 -5.66 8.05
C ILE A 101 8.68 -4.42 8.28
N ALA A 102 8.37 -3.60 9.29
CA ALA A 102 9.18 -2.45 9.68
C ALA A 102 10.56 -2.88 10.22
N ALA A 103 10.67 -4.09 10.76
CA ALA A 103 11.94 -4.66 11.22
C ALA A 103 12.81 -5.22 10.07
N GLU A 104 12.28 -5.28 8.85
CA GLU A 104 12.95 -5.82 7.66
C GLU A 104 13.37 -4.67 6.73
N PRO A 105 14.65 -4.30 6.66
CA PRO A 105 15.12 -3.17 5.86
C PRO A 105 14.78 -3.27 4.37
N ASP A 106 14.81 -4.48 3.82
CA ASP A 106 14.53 -4.73 2.40
C ASP A 106 13.08 -4.43 2.02
N ILE A 107 12.15 -4.52 2.99
CA ILE A 107 10.73 -4.25 2.82
C ILE A 107 10.41 -2.82 3.21
N SER A 108 10.85 -2.40 4.41
CA SER A 108 10.56 -1.07 4.96
C SER A 108 11.13 0.09 4.14
N ARG A 109 12.05 -0.15 3.19
CA ARG A 109 12.49 0.88 2.24
C ARG A 109 11.37 1.41 1.33
N VAL A 110 10.35 0.60 1.02
CA VAL A 110 9.21 1.04 0.20
C VAL A 110 8.01 1.42 1.07
N PRO A 111 7.19 2.40 0.67
CA PRO A 111 5.96 2.75 1.38
C PRO A 111 4.95 1.60 1.41
N VAL A 112 4.12 1.61 2.45
CA VAL A 112 2.98 0.69 2.60
C VAL A 112 1.68 1.37 2.14
N MET A 113 0.74 0.57 1.66
CA MET A 113 -0.66 0.91 1.46
C MET A 113 -1.49 0.10 2.46
N ILE A 114 -2.22 0.79 3.35
CA ILE A 114 -3.11 0.14 4.31
C ILE A 114 -4.49 -0.01 3.65
N ASP A 115 -4.86 -1.25 3.37
CA ASP A 115 -6.12 -1.61 2.74
C ASP A 115 -7.10 -2.26 3.72
N SER A 116 -8.18 -1.55 4.03
CA SER A 116 -9.26 -2.08 4.85
C SER A 116 -10.55 -1.30 4.63
N SER A 117 -11.65 -2.03 4.58
CA SER A 117 -13.01 -1.48 4.64
C SER A 117 -13.40 -0.90 6.01
N LYS A 118 -12.59 -1.14 7.04
CA LYS A 118 -12.86 -0.71 8.42
C LYS A 118 -11.91 0.41 8.84
N TRP A 119 -12.49 1.57 9.14
CA TRP A 119 -11.72 2.73 9.62
C TRP A 119 -10.84 2.41 10.85
N SER A 120 -11.32 1.57 11.78
CA SER A 120 -10.55 1.25 12.98
C SER A 120 -9.25 0.51 12.68
N ILE A 121 -9.22 -0.33 11.64
CA ILE A 121 -8.01 -1.02 11.19
C ILE A 121 -7.05 -0.03 10.52
N ILE A 122 -7.57 0.87 9.69
CA ILE A 122 -6.79 1.96 9.09
C ILE A 122 -6.13 2.81 10.18
N GLU A 123 -6.93 3.25 11.16
CA GLU A 123 -6.45 4.09 12.26
C GLU A 123 -5.41 3.36 13.13
N ALA A 124 -5.61 2.07 13.40
CA ALA A 124 -4.64 1.25 14.13
C ALA A 124 -3.31 1.14 13.36
N GLY A 125 -3.35 0.90 12.05
CA GLY A 125 -2.15 0.87 11.22
C GLY A 125 -1.44 2.22 11.16
N LEU A 126 -2.17 3.32 10.97
CA LEU A 126 -1.64 4.68 10.94
C LEU A 126 -0.93 5.08 12.25
N LYS A 127 -1.37 4.58 13.40
CA LYS A 127 -0.72 4.84 14.70
C LYS A 127 0.63 4.14 14.85
N CYS A 128 0.90 3.09 14.06
CA CYS A 128 2.07 2.23 14.20
C CYS A 128 3.16 2.52 13.18
N ILE A 129 2.87 3.30 12.14
CA ILE A 129 3.80 3.63 11.08
C ILE A 129 4.37 5.04 11.28
N GLN A 130 5.66 5.21 11.03
CA GLN A 130 6.32 6.52 11.02
C GLN A 130 6.25 7.19 9.63
N GLU A 131 5.88 6.40 8.64
CA GLU A 131 5.98 6.65 7.21
C GLU A 131 4.80 7.43 6.64
N LYS A 132 4.99 8.04 5.46
CA LYS A 132 3.89 8.60 4.68
C LYS A 132 3.34 7.55 3.71
N VAL A 133 2.16 7.03 4.04
CA VAL A 133 1.52 5.90 3.37
C VAL A 133 0.30 6.27 2.53
N LEU A 134 -0.20 5.28 1.80
CA LEU A 134 -1.50 5.32 1.12
C LEU A 134 -2.57 4.59 1.94
N LEU A 135 -3.82 4.99 1.75
CA LEU A 135 -5.00 4.40 2.38
C LEU A 135 -6.00 3.98 1.31
N THR A 136 -6.57 2.78 1.43
CA THR A 136 -7.60 2.27 0.52
C THR A 136 -8.66 1.44 1.26
N PRO A 137 -9.94 1.48 0.84
CA PRO A 137 -10.63 2.60 0.20
C PRO A 137 -10.96 3.72 1.20
N PHE A 138 -11.06 4.97 0.73
CA PHE A 138 -11.66 6.05 1.51
C PHE A 138 -13.17 6.14 1.17
N PRO A 139 -14.07 6.24 2.14
CA PRO A 139 -15.52 6.31 1.91
C PRO A 139 -15.96 7.54 1.11
#